data_AF-F7VL66-F1
#
_entry.id   AF-F7VL66-F1
#
_cell.length_a   1.000
_cell.length_b   1.000
_cell.length_c   1.000
_cell.angle_alpha   90.00
_cell.angle_beta   90.00
_cell.angle_gamma   90.00
#
_symmetry.space_group_name_H-M   'P 1'
#
loop_
_entity.id
_entity.type
_entity.pdbx_description
1 polymer ?
#
loop_
_entity_poly.entity_id
_entity_poly.type
_entity_poly.pdbx_seq_one_letter_code
_entity_poly.pdbx_strand_id
1 'polypeptide(L)'
;MPRLLPRLFAFPSAVLRRRTRRARMATLILLLLILPLILVLPFYTIYKPPSSLIKYFSQRWTDVLWRLWLPPHRKIVALTIDDAPSDYTLDILAALKAGGAKATFFVIGGQVSGREDVLREIVRQGHELGNHGMHDEMARELTDEELEKQMREVEGMIRGAYEDVGRVWPGGSVAGSASRSNAEGTTGMTADGTHTPETTQTDTRTKDHGTVEDKVIEGKYFRPGSGFFSERMLTLVRKLGYRLVLGSIYPHDAQIGYAWLNARHVLSMLSPGGIIICHDRRSWTPPMLRKILPEMQRRGYKAVTVSQLLEEATG
;
A
#
# COMPACT_ATOMS: atom_id res chain seq x y z
N MET A 1 -3.27 -51.06 29.65
CA MET A 1 -3.06 -49.78 28.95
C MET A 1 -3.94 -49.72 27.71
N PRO A 2 -4.92 -48.81 27.60
CA PRO A 2 -5.79 -48.75 26.44
C PRO A 2 -5.07 -48.00 25.31
N ARG A 3 -4.87 -48.67 24.17
CA ARG A 3 -4.38 -48.07 22.92
C ARG A 3 -5.49 -47.23 22.29
N LEU A 4 -5.54 -45.96 22.66
CA LEU A 4 -6.34 -44.92 22.01
C LEU A 4 -5.64 -44.45 20.73
N LEU A 5 -5.60 -45.29 19.70
CA LEU A 5 -5.36 -44.80 18.34
C LEU A 5 -6.71 -44.80 17.61
N PRO A 6 -7.16 -43.65 17.06
CA PRO A 6 -8.49 -43.55 16.48
C PRO A 6 -8.58 -44.45 15.24
N ARG A 7 -9.63 -45.29 15.21
CA ARG A 7 -10.03 -46.17 14.09
C ARG A 7 -10.29 -45.44 12.75
N LEU A 8 -10.03 -44.14 12.66
CA LEU A 8 -10.22 -43.29 11.50
C LEU A 8 -9.24 -43.58 10.35
N PHE A 9 -8.05 -44.14 10.64
CA PHE A 9 -7.00 -44.37 9.63
C PHE A 9 -6.79 -45.84 9.25
N ALA A 10 -7.63 -46.77 9.73
CA ALA A 10 -7.49 -48.19 9.40
C ALA A 10 -8.08 -48.51 8.01
N PHE A 11 -7.30 -49.16 7.15
CA PHE A 11 -7.79 -49.69 5.87
C PHE A 11 -8.97 -50.65 6.08
N PRO A 12 -10.02 -50.64 5.22
CA PRO A 12 -11.20 -51.46 5.44
C PRO A 12 -10.85 -52.96 5.39
N SER A 13 -11.07 -53.68 6.48
CA SER A 13 -10.98 -55.15 6.47
C SER A 13 -12.08 -55.74 5.58
N ALA A 14 -11.82 -56.93 5.03
CA ALA A 14 -12.69 -57.62 4.07
C ALA A 14 -14.12 -57.89 4.59
N VAL A 15 -14.37 -57.71 5.88
CA VAL A 15 -15.59 -58.07 6.62
C VAL A 15 -16.69 -56.97 6.59
N LEU A 16 -16.39 -55.75 6.13
CA LEU A 16 -17.38 -54.66 6.09
C LEU A 16 -18.34 -54.77 4.90
N ARG A 17 -19.65 -54.56 5.15
CA ARG A 17 -20.70 -54.45 4.10
C ARG A 17 -20.25 -53.45 3.02
N ARG A 18 -20.44 -53.80 1.74
CA ARG A 18 -19.97 -53.05 0.56
C ARG A 18 -20.29 -51.55 0.62
N ARG A 19 -21.46 -51.17 1.15
CA ARG A 19 -21.90 -49.77 1.35
C ARG A 19 -21.03 -49.02 2.36
N THR A 20 -20.70 -49.63 3.50
CA THR A 20 -19.82 -49.05 4.53
C THR A 20 -18.40 -48.89 4.03
N ARG A 21 -17.90 -49.86 3.23
CA ARG A 21 -16.58 -49.75 2.59
C ARG A 21 -16.53 -48.58 1.61
N ARG A 22 -17.54 -48.43 0.74
CA ARG A 22 -17.65 -47.30 -0.20
C ARG A 22 -17.73 -45.95 0.51
N ALA A 23 -18.55 -45.85 1.56
CA ALA A 23 -18.65 -44.62 2.35
C ALA A 23 -17.32 -44.25 3.02
N ARG A 24 -16.62 -45.22 3.63
CA ARG A 24 -15.29 -44.98 4.22
C ARG A 24 -14.24 -44.59 3.19
N MET A 25 -14.20 -45.25 2.04
CA MET A 25 -13.30 -44.86 0.95
C MET A 25 -13.61 -43.46 0.44
N ALA A 26 -14.89 -43.08 0.29
CA ALA A 26 -15.29 -41.73 -0.07
C ALA A 26 -14.85 -40.70 0.98
N THR A 27 -15.00 -40.99 2.28
CA THR A 27 -14.50 -40.13 3.35
C THR A 27 -12.98 -39.98 3.33
N LEU A 28 -12.24 -41.07 3.12
CA LEU A 28 -10.77 -41.02 3.04
C LEU A 28 -10.30 -40.22 1.81
N ILE A 29 -10.95 -40.38 0.65
CA ILE A 29 -10.69 -39.59 -0.55
C ILE A 29 -11.01 -38.11 -0.28
N LEU A 30 -12.14 -37.81 0.36
CA LEU A 30 -12.52 -36.44 0.70
C LEU A 30 -11.51 -35.79 1.65
N LEU A 31 -11.05 -36.51 2.68
CA LEU A 31 -10.00 -36.02 3.58
C LEU A 31 -8.67 -35.81 2.86
N LEU A 32 -8.31 -36.72 1.95
CA LEU A 32 -7.09 -36.59 1.15
C LEU A 32 -7.13 -35.38 0.20
N LEU A 33 -8.32 -34.95 -0.25
CA LEU A 33 -8.49 -33.75 -1.07
C LEU A 33 -8.61 -32.46 -0.24
N ILE A 34 -9.33 -32.51 0.88
CA ILE A 34 -9.60 -31.34 1.73
C ILE A 34 -8.40 -30.99 2.60
N LEU A 35 -7.68 -31.96 3.16
CA LEU A 35 -6.59 -31.68 4.09
C LEU A 35 -5.47 -30.85 3.45
N PRO A 36 -4.97 -31.16 2.23
CA PRO A 36 -4.02 -30.29 1.55
C PRO A 36 -4.60 -28.92 1.26
N LEU A 37 -5.89 -28.80 0.92
CA LEU A 37 -6.52 -27.51 0.71
C LEU A 37 -6.54 -26.68 2.01
N ILE A 38 -6.91 -27.27 3.15
CA ILE A 38 -6.89 -26.59 4.46
C ILE A 38 -5.47 -26.18 4.85
N LEU A 39 -4.47 -27.01 4.55
CA LEU A 39 -3.09 -26.72 4.90
C LEU A 39 -2.46 -25.69 3.95
N VAL A 40 -2.74 -25.74 2.64
CA VAL A 40 -2.09 -24.89 1.63
C VAL A 40 -2.83 -23.57 1.42
N LEU A 41 -4.16 -23.57 1.48
CA LEU A 41 -4.97 -22.38 1.16
C LEU A 41 -4.62 -21.17 2.03
N PRO A 42 -4.43 -21.27 3.36
CA PRO A 42 -4.04 -20.13 4.17
C PRO A 42 -2.70 -19.51 3.72
N PHE A 43 -1.68 -20.35 3.47
CA PHE A 43 -0.40 -19.85 2.96
C PHE A 43 -0.53 -19.29 1.55
N TYR A 44 -1.35 -19.90 0.68
CA TYR A 44 -1.61 -19.37 -0.65
C TYR A 44 -2.36 -18.03 -0.60
N THR A 45 -3.26 -17.83 0.36
CA THR A 45 -3.93 -16.53 0.55
C THR A 45 -2.98 -15.45 1.07
N ILE A 46 -1.95 -15.82 1.84
CA ILE A 46 -0.87 -14.88 2.23
C ILE A 46 0.06 -14.63 1.05
N TYR A 47 0.41 -15.67 0.30
CA TYR A 47 1.28 -15.59 -0.86
C TYR A 47 0.67 -14.75 -1.98
N LYS A 48 -0.60 -14.99 -2.31
CA LYS A 48 -1.37 -14.30 -3.35
C LYS A 48 -2.77 -13.95 -2.83
N PRO A 49 -2.91 -12.83 -2.10
CA PRO A 49 -4.20 -12.41 -1.53
C PRO A 49 -5.28 -12.25 -2.60
N PRO A 50 -6.47 -12.84 -2.42
CA PRO A 50 -7.57 -12.65 -3.36
C PRO A 50 -8.04 -11.20 -3.34
N SER A 51 -8.47 -10.68 -4.50
CA SER A 51 -8.89 -9.27 -4.61
C SER A 51 -10.07 -8.92 -3.70
N SER A 52 -10.95 -9.89 -3.38
CA SER A 52 -12.04 -9.71 -2.42
C SER A 52 -11.55 -9.42 -1.01
N LEU A 53 -10.45 -10.06 -0.57
CA LEU A 53 -9.84 -9.81 0.73
C LEU A 53 -9.21 -8.42 0.79
N ILE A 54 -8.48 -8.02 -0.27
CA ILE A 54 -7.93 -6.66 -0.38
C ILE A 54 -9.06 -5.61 -0.39
N LYS A 55 -10.17 -5.89 -1.08
CA LYS A 55 -11.35 -5.02 -1.08
C LYS A 55 -11.94 -4.87 0.33
N TYR A 56 -12.12 -5.98 1.04
CA TYR A 56 -12.60 -5.96 2.41
C TYR A 56 -11.71 -5.08 3.31
N PHE A 57 -10.38 -5.25 3.24
CA PHE A 57 -9.45 -4.42 4.02
C PHE A 57 -9.46 -2.95 3.61
N SER A 58 -9.56 -2.65 2.31
CA SER A 58 -9.65 -1.28 1.82
C SER A 58 -10.93 -0.58 2.29
N GLN A 59 -12.04 -1.33 2.45
CA GLN A 59 -13.30 -0.81 2.98
C GLN A 59 -13.29 -0.68 4.51
N ARG A 60 -12.56 -1.57 5.20
CA ARG A 60 -12.46 -1.58 6.66
C ARG A 60 -11.52 -0.50 7.20
N TRP A 61 -10.47 -0.15 6.44
CA TRP A 61 -9.51 0.91 6.76
C TRP A 61 -9.34 1.83 5.56
N THR A 62 -10.25 2.80 5.45
CA THR A 62 -10.28 3.79 4.35
C THR A 62 -9.02 4.67 4.32
N ASP A 63 -8.45 4.93 5.49
CA ASP A 63 -7.23 5.74 5.67
C ASP A 63 -5.95 5.00 5.23
N VAL A 64 -6.03 3.69 4.95
CA VAL A 64 -4.92 2.85 4.50
C VAL A 64 -5.02 2.58 3.00
N LEU A 65 -3.97 2.97 2.27
CA LEU A 65 -3.92 2.78 0.83
C LEU A 65 -3.35 1.40 0.47
N TRP A 66 -4.21 0.48 0.03
CA TRP A 66 -3.83 -0.86 -0.44
C TRP A 66 -3.71 -0.93 -1.97
N ARG A 67 -4.63 -0.23 -2.66
CA ARG A 67 -4.73 -0.08 -4.12
C ARG A 67 -5.77 0.96 -4.47
N LEU A 68 -5.79 1.36 -5.73
CA LEU A 68 -6.93 2.00 -6.37
C LEU A 68 -7.73 1.00 -7.21
N TRP A 69 -9.03 1.25 -7.32
CA TRP A 69 -9.97 0.45 -8.09
C TRP A 69 -10.22 1.12 -9.44
N LEU A 70 -9.26 0.97 -10.36
CA LEU A 70 -9.33 1.62 -11.67
C LEU A 70 -9.98 0.71 -12.72
N PRO A 71 -10.63 1.29 -13.75
CA PRO A 71 -11.14 0.53 -14.88
C PRO A 71 -10.05 -0.29 -15.59
N PRO A 72 -10.38 -1.44 -16.23
CA PRO A 72 -9.41 -2.33 -16.88
C PRO A 72 -8.47 -1.68 -17.91
N HIS A 73 -8.90 -0.59 -18.55
CA HIS A 73 -8.12 0.13 -19.56
C HIS A 73 -7.08 1.10 -18.95
N ARG A 74 -7.28 1.56 -17.70
CA ARG A 74 -6.34 2.43 -16.97
C ARG A 74 -5.21 1.60 -16.36
N LYS A 75 -4.35 1.06 -17.21
CA LYS A 75 -3.23 0.17 -16.80
C LYS A 75 -2.09 0.97 -16.16
N ILE A 76 -2.33 1.49 -14.98
CA ILE A 76 -1.36 2.22 -14.17
C ILE A 76 -1.22 1.52 -12.82
N VAL A 77 0.01 1.47 -12.30
CA VAL A 77 0.33 0.91 -10.98
C VAL A 77 1.36 1.78 -10.29
N ALA A 78 1.28 1.89 -8.96
CA ALA A 78 2.35 2.49 -8.19
C ALA A 78 3.45 1.46 -7.93
N LEU A 79 4.69 1.82 -8.18
CA LEU A 79 5.85 1.05 -7.76
C LEU A 79 6.44 1.68 -6.50
N THR A 80 6.59 0.88 -5.44
CA THR A 80 7.12 1.34 -4.17
C THR A 80 8.33 0.51 -3.76
N ILE A 81 9.37 1.17 -3.26
CA ILE A 81 10.64 0.56 -2.87
C ILE A 81 10.89 0.89 -1.39
N ASP A 82 10.87 -0.12 -0.53
CA ASP A 82 11.09 0.01 0.91
C ASP A 82 12.57 -0.10 1.25
N ASP A 83 12.93 0.31 2.47
CA ASP A 83 14.28 0.26 3.04
C ASP A 83 15.33 1.17 2.37
N ALA A 84 14.91 2.18 1.62
CA ALA A 84 15.85 3.09 0.97
C ALA A 84 16.51 4.05 1.99
N PRO A 85 17.72 4.57 1.71
CA PRO A 85 18.65 4.17 0.66
C PRO A 85 19.51 2.95 1.07
N SER A 86 20.17 2.32 0.08
CA SER A 86 21.18 1.29 0.28
C SER A 86 22.21 1.30 -0.86
N ASP A 87 23.16 0.36 -0.82
CA ASP A 87 24.16 0.21 -1.87
C ASP A 87 23.55 -0.20 -3.23
N TYR A 88 22.31 -0.68 -3.24
CA TYR A 88 21.59 -1.05 -4.47
C TYR A 88 20.71 0.07 -5.03
N THR A 89 20.49 1.17 -4.30
CA THR A 89 19.55 2.23 -4.73
C THR A 89 19.90 2.79 -6.11
N LEU A 90 21.19 3.04 -6.39
CA LEU A 90 21.61 3.57 -7.70
C LEU A 90 21.35 2.58 -8.84
N ASP A 91 21.52 1.28 -8.60
CA ASP A 91 21.19 0.23 -9.57
C ASP A 91 19.69 0.10 -9.80
N ILE A 92 18.88 0.33 -8.75
CA ILE A 92 17.42 0.43 -8.84
C ILE A 92 17.02 1.63 -9.69
N LEU A 93 17.59 2.81 -9.43
CA LEU A 93 17.35 4.01 -10.23
C LEU A 93 17.72 3.78 -11.72
N ALA A 94 18.84 3.12 -11.98
CA ALA A 94 19.22 2.75 -13.35
C ALA A 94 18.19 1.82 -14.02
N ALA A 95 17.66 0.83 -13.29
CA ALA A 95 16.61 -0.05 -13.80
C ALA A 95 15.29 0.70 -14.06
N LEU A 96 14.90 1.61 -13.16
CA LEU A 96 13.70 2.45 -13.31
C LEU A 96 13.81 3.38 -14.52
N LYS A 97 14.97 4.04 -14.69
CA LYS A 97 15.26 4.91 -15.84
C LYS A 97 15.18 4.14 -17.15
N ALA A 98 15.81 2.96 -17.23
CA ALA A 98 15.74 2.10 -18.41
C ALA A 98 14.31 1.62 -18.72
N GLY A 99 13.50 1.39 -17.68
CA GLY A 99 12.09 1.03 -17.79
C GLY A 99 11.13 2.22 -17.90
N GLY A 100 11.61 3.46 -18.07
CA GLY A 100 10.76 4.66 -18.17
C GLY A 100 9.77 4.81 -17.00
N ALA A 101 10.13 4.31 -15.82
CA ALA A 101 9.24 4.17 -14.67
C ALA A 101 9.56 5.20 -13.59
N LYS A 102 8.54 5.59 -12.82
CA LYS A 102 8.70 6.29 -11.54
C LYS A 102 8.29 5.39 -10.39
N ALA A 103 8.75 5.73 -9.20
CA ALA A 103 8.54 4.94 -7.99
C ALA A 103 8.57 5.84 -6.75
N THR A 104 7.97 5.36 -5.66
CA THR A 104 8.05 5.97 -4.34
C THR A 104 8.99 5.17 -3.46
N PHE A 105 10.04 5.79 -2.93
CA PHE A 105 11.03 5.17 -2.07
C PHE A 105 10.70 5.48 -0.61
N PHE A 106 10.39 4.46 0.19
CA PHE A 106 10.16 4.59 1.61
C PHE A 106 11.50 4.57 2.35
N VAL A 107 11.84 5.71 2.95
CA VAL A 107 13.15 6.01 3.55
C VAL A 107 13.22 5.52 4.99
N ILE A 108 14.25 4.74 5.30
CA ILE A 108 14.66 4.44 6.67
C ILE A 108 15.73 5.45 7.09
N GLY A 109 15.43 6.28 8.10
CA GLY A 109 16.32 7.37 8.52
C GLY A 109 17.71 6.89 8.94
N GLY A 110 17.80 5.74 9.63
CA GLY A 110 19.07 5.14 10.02
C GLY A 110 19.97 4.69 8.86
N GLN A 111 19.47 4.70 7.61
CA GLN A 111 20.26 4.39 6.41
C GLN A 111 20.75 5.64 5.66
N VAL A 112 20.29 6.83 6.04
CA VAL A 112 20.54 8.09 5.32
C VAL A 112 21.96 8.60 5.52
N SER A 113 22.53 8.45 6.72
CA SER A 113 23.86 8.97 7.06
C SER A 113 24.93 8.48 6.07
N GLY A 114 25.59 9.40 5.38
CA GLY A 114 26.59 9.12 4.34
C GLY A 114 26.03 8.72 2.98
N ARG A 115 24.70 8.73 2.82
CA ARG A 115 23.96 8.44 1.58
C ARG A 115 22.99 9.57 1.21
N GLU A 116 23.20 10.78 1.72
CA GLU A 116 22.35 11.96 1.46
C GLU A 116 22.27 12.28 -0.04
N ASP A 117 23.39 12.14 -0.76
CA ASP A 117 23.43 12.31 -2.21
C ASP A 117 22.55 11.30 -2.97
N VAL A 118 22.35 10.10 -2.42
CA VAL A 118 21.47 9.09 -3.00
C VAL A 118 20.01 9.55 -2.92
N LEU A 119 19.58 10.15 -1.80
CA LEU A 119 18.24 10.74 -1.69
C LEU A 119 18.04 11.88 -2.69
N ARG A 120 19.03 12.77 -2.81
CA ARG A 120 19.00 13.84 -3.81
C ARG A 120 18.87 13.28 -5.22
N GLU A 121 19.57 12.19 -5.53
CA GLU A 121 19.50 11.56 -6.85
C GLU A 121 18.13 10.92 -7.12
N ILE A 122 17.52 10.26 -6.12
CA ILE A 122 16.14 9.78 -6.19
C ILE A 122 15.20 10.95 -6.59
N VAL A 123 15.30 12.08 -5.88
CA VAL A 123 14.44 13.25 -6.14
C VAL A 123 14.76 13.91 -7.49
N ARG A 124 16.03 14.09 -7.87
CA ARG A 124 16.44 14.67 -9.17
C ARG A 124 15.86 13.88 -10.34
N GLN A 125 15.86 12.55 -10.24
CA GLN A 125 15.27 11.69 -11.26
C GLN A 125 13.74 11.69 -11.23
N GLY A 126 13.09 12.43 -10.33
CA GLY A 126 11.62 12.57 -10.29
C GLY A 126 10.90 11.39 -9.66
N HIS A 127 11.60 10.63 -8.82
CA HIS A 127 10.97 9.68 -7.92
C HIS A 127 10.49 10.39 -6.66
N GLU A 128 9.62 9.73 -5.92
CA GLU A 128 9.03 10.26 -4.68
C GLU A 128 9.72 9.64 -3.46
N LEU A 129 9.74 10.37 -2.34
CA LEU A 129 10.21 9.85 -1.06
C LEU A 129 9.03 9.75 -0.09
N GLY A 130 8.90 8.62 0.58
CA GLY A 130 7.98 8.36 1.68
C GLY A 130 8.76 8.01 2.95
N ASN A 131 8.07 7.96 4.09
CA ASN A 131 8.67 7.72 5.40
C ASN A 131 8.52 6.25 5.82
N HIS A 132 9.61 5.61 6.25
CA HIS A 132 9.64 4.22 6.73
C HIS A 132 10.16 4.09 8.18
N GLY A 133 10.14 5.17 8.96
CA GLY A 133 10.68 5.18 10.32
C GLY A 133 12.21 5.23 10.35
N MET A 134 12.79 5.21 11.55
CA MET A 134 14.25 5.27 11.71
C MET A 134 14.94 3.92 11.48
N HIS A 135 14.24 2.83 11.76
CA HIS A 135 14.75 1.47 11.66
C HIS A 135 13.69 0.53 11.08
N ASP A 136 14.12 -0.62 10.55
CA ASP A 136 13.22 -1.69 10.12
C ASP A 136 12.66 -2.42 11.36
N GLU A 137 11.65 -1.83 11.99
CA GLU A 137 11.01 -2.33 13.20
C GLU A 137 9.48 -2.26 13.12
N MET A 138 8.80 -2.98 14.02
CA MET A 138 7.34 -2.98 14.06
C MET A 138 6.83 -1.66 14.66
N ALA A 139 6.56 -0.66 13.82
CA ALA A 139 6.09 0.66 14.24
C ALA A 139 4.86 0.62 15.19
N ARG A 140 4.01 -0.40 15.09
CA ARG A 140 2.85 -0.59 15.99
C ARG A 140 3.23 -0.86 17.46
N GLU A 141 4.46 -1.29 17.72
CA GLU A 141 4.98 -1.65 19.04
C GLU A 141 5.67 -0.46 19.73
N LEU A 142 6.01 0.60 19.00
CA LEU A 142 6.56 1.85 19.54
C LEU A 142 5.51 2.63 20.32
N THR A 143 5.94 3.44 21.30
CA THR A 143 5.05 4.43 21.92
C THR A 143 4.70 5.54 20.92
N ASP A 144 3.63 6.29 21.19
CA ASP A 144 3.23 7.38 20.28
C ASP A 144 4.32 8.45 20.21
N GLU A 145 4.97 8.75 21.33
CA GLU A 145 6.06 9.72 21.42
C GLU A 145 7.28 9.30 20.58
N GLU A 146 7.68 8.02 20.67
CA GLU A 146 8.83 7.51 19.93
C GLU A 146 8.52 7.45 18.43
N LEU A 147 7.35 6.93 18.05
CA LEU A 147 6.95 6.89 16.65
C LEU A 147 6.85 8.31 16.04
N GLU A 148 6.25 9.26 16.76
CA GLU A 148 6.17 10.65 16.32
C GLU A 148 7.57 11.26 16.13
N LYS A 149 8.47 11.04 17.10
CA LYS A 149 9.85 11.52 17.02
C LYS A 149 10.56 10.97 15.79
N GLN A 150 10.52 9.65 15.58
CA GLN A 150 11.13 9.00 14.43
C GLN A 150 10.56 9.54 13.11
N MET A 151 9.22 9.65 13.01
CA MET A 151 8.57 10.14 11.80
C MET A 151 9.01 11.58 11.48
N ARG A 152 9.10 12.46 12.49
CA ARG A 152 9.54 13.86 12.30
C ARG A 152 11.01 13.98 11.91
N GLU A 153 11.86 13.10 12.43
CA GLU A 153 13.28 13.08 12.07
C GLU A 153 13.48 12.69 10.60
N VAL A 154 12.85 11.58 10.17
CA VAL A 154 12.87 11.14 8.77
C VAL A 154 12.22 12.17 7.85
N GLU A 155 11.15 12.84 8.30
CA GLU A 155 10.53 13.95 7.57
C GLU A 155 11.52 15.08 7.28
N GLY A 156 12.34 15.45 8.27
CA GLY A 156 13.39 16.45 8.10
C GLY A 156 14.41 16.04 7.05
N MET A 157 14.83 14.78 7.04
CA MET A 157 15.76 14.23 6.04
C MET A 157 15.15 14.24 4.63
N ILE A 158 13.89 13.81 4.50
CA ILE A 158 13.16 13.84 3.22
C ILE A 158 13.04 15.28 2.72
N ARG A 159 12.59 16.21 3.57
CA ARG A 159 12.42 17.61 3.20
C ARG A 159 13.75 18.24 2.76
N GLY A 160 14.82 17.99 3.50
CA GLY A 160 16.17 18.44 3.14
C GLY A 160 16.61 17.94 1.76
N ALA A 161 16.34 16.67 1.43
CA ALA A 161 16.69 16.14 0.10
C ALA A 161 15.95 16.83 -1.06
N TYR A 162 14.71 17.27 -0.85
CA TYR A 162 13.96 18.07 -1.83
C TYR A 162 14.47 19.51 -1.92
N GLU A 163 14.72 20.15 -0.77
CA GLU A 163 15.27 21.51 -0.67
C GLU A 163 16.64 21.60 -1.37
N ASP A 164 17.54 20.64 -1.11
CA ASP A 164 18.89 20.56 -1.68
C ASP A 164 18.92 20.49 -3.22
N VAL A 165 17.83 20.06 -3.84
CA VAL A 165 17.71 19.93 -5.30
C VAL A 165 16.73 20.94 -5.90
N GLY A 166 16.28 21.92 -5.10
CA GLY A 166 15.39 22.99 -5.53
C GLY A 166 13.99 22.52 -5.92
N ARG A 167 13.49 21.44 -5.30
CA ARG A 167 12.12 20.94 -5.52
C ARG A 167 11.26 21.11 -4.28
N VAL A 168 9.96 21.31 -4.51
CA VAL A 168 8.98 21.33 -3.43
C VAL A 168 8.65 19.89 -3.05
N TRP A 169 8.72 19.58 -1.76
CA TRP A 169 8.29 18.28 -1.26
C TRP A 169 6.75 18.19 -1.33
N PRO A 170 6.17 17.21 -2.06
CA PRO A 170 4.73 17.11 -2.23
C PRO A 170 3.94 17.10 -0.91
N GLY A 171 4.48 16.44 0.12
CA GLY A 171 3.85 16.30 1.45
C GLY A 171 3.85 17.54 2.34
N GLY A 172 4.50 18.63 1.92
CA GLY A 172 4.52 19.91 2.65
C GLY A 172 3.36 20.86 2.31
N SER A 173 2.55 20.51 1.30
CA SER A 173 1.52 21.37 0.72
C SER A 173 0.21 21.35 1.50
N VAL A 174 0.26 21.60 2.82
CA VAL A 174 -0.96 21.91 3.60
C VAL A 174 -0.78 23.21 4.35
N ALA A 175 -0.68 24.29 3.57
CA ALA A 175 -1.01 25.65 4.01
C ALA A 175 -1.63 26.39 2.83
N GLY A 176 -2.97 26.40 2.78
CA GLY A 176 -3.80 27.34 2.03
C GLY A 176 -3.53 27.47 0.53
N SER A 177 -4.47 27.01 -0.29
CA SER A 177 -4.81 27.74 -1.50
C SER A 177 -5.29 29.14 -1.08
N ALA A 178 -4.36 30.08 -0.87
CA ALA A 178 -4.68 31.48 -0.79
C ALA A 178 -5.23 31.85 -2.16
N SER A 179 -6.55 32.01 -2.23
CA SER A 179 -7.21 32.64 -3.35
C SER A 179 -6.52 33.97 -3.62
N ARG A 180 -5.88 34.08 -4.79
CA ARG A 180 -5.69 35.37 -5.42
C ARG A 180 -7.09 35.88 -5.79
N SER A 181 -7.73 36.60 -4.87
CA SER A 181 -8.86 37.46 -5.17
C SER A 181 -8.41 38.90 -4.89
N ASN A 182 -8.35 39.65 -5.98
CA ASN A 182 -8.01 41.06 -6.07
C ASN A 182 -8.63 41.89 -4.95
N ALA A 183 -7.80 42.69 -4.29
CA ALA A 183 -8.25 43.87 -3.59
C ALA A 183 -8.35 45.01 -4.61
N GLU A 184 -9.58 45.43 -4.93
CA GLU A 184 -9.90 46.73 -5.50
C GLU A 184 -11.40 47.01 -5.30
N GLY A 185 -11.74 48.14 -4.65
CA GLY A 185 -12.99 48.89 -4.93
C GLY A 185 -14.18 48.78 -3.97
N THR A 186 -14.08 49.42 -2.80
CA THR A 186 -14.93 50.54 -2.31
C THR A 186 -16.48 50.54 -2.52
N THR A 187 -17.19 50.67 -1.38
CA THR A 187 -18.48 51.35 -1.08
C THR A 187 -19.85 50.81 -1.54
N GLY A 188 -20.81 50.78 -0.60
CA GLY A 188 -22.24 50.90 -0.90
C GLY A 188 -23.18 50.27 0.13
N MET A 189 -23.64 51.06 1.11
CA MET A 189 -24.68 50.74 2.09
C MET A 189 -26.07 51.03 1.52
N THR A 190 -27.08 50.15 1.72
CA THR A 190 -28.47 50.50 2.13
C THR A 190 -29.34 49.26 2.36
N ALA A 191 -30.28 49.39 3.31
CA ALA A 191 -31.23 48.42 3.82
C ALA A 191 -32.53 48.30 3.00
N ASP A 192 -33.31 47.23 3.21
CA ASP A 192 -34.70 47.24 3.76
C ASP A 192 -35.57 46.04 3.27
N GLY A 193 -36.53 45.59 4.10
CA GLY A 193 -37.83 45.08 3.63
C GLY A 193 -38.18 43.57 3.64
N THR A 194 -38.66 43.06 4.78
CA THR A 194 -39.88 42.22 5.02
C THR A 194 -40.46 41.24 3.95
N HIS A 195 -40.64 39.94 4.33
CA HIS A 195 -41.94 39.26 4.55
C HIS A 195 -41.84 37.69 4.61
N THR A 196 -42.50 37.10 5.60
CA THR A 196 -42.89 35.68 5.79
C THR A 196 -44.34 35.43 5.30
N PRO A 197 -44.85 34.19 4.99
CA PRO A 197 -44.99 33.09 5.95
C PRO A 197 -44.85 31.61 5.47
N GLU A 198 -44.46 30.78 6.44
CA GLU A 198 -44.87 29.41 6.82
C GLU A 198 -45.56 28.46 5.81
N THR A 199 -45.03 27.24 5.69
CA THR A 199 -45.82 26.01 5.52
C THR A 199 -45.10 24.80 6.11
N THR A 200 -45.85 24.03 6.89
CA THR A 200 -45.42 22.92 7.75
C THR A 200 -45.55 21.56 7.04
N GLN A 201 -44.75 20.59 7.50
CA GLN A 201 -44.83 19.12 7.32
C GLN A 201 -44.18 18.60 6.02
N THR A 202 -43.27 17.61 6.02
CA THR A 202 -43.27 16.36 6.79
C THR A 202 -41.85 15.75 6.91
N ASP A 203 -41.62 15.10 8.05
CA ASP A 203 -40.44 14.32 8.44
C ASP A 203 -40.23 13.09 7.53
N THR A 204 -39.09 13.04 6.82
CA THR A 204 -38.47 11.79 6.38
C THR A 204 -36.98 11.85 6.66
N ARG A 205 -36.62 11.46 7.89
CA ARG A 205 -35.28 11.14 8.37
C ARG A 205 -34.58 10.10 7.47
N THR A 206 -33.97 10.56 6.38
CA THR A 206 -32.89 9.84 5.71
C THR A 206 -31.60 10.21 6.42
N LYS A 207 -30.91 9.18 6.92
CA LYS A 207 -29.60 9.32 7.56
C LYS A 207 -28.61 9.79 6.50
N ASP A 208 -28.36 11.09 6.51
CA ASP A 208 -27.22 11.72 5.89
C ASP A 208 -25.95 11.15 6.54
N HIS A 209 -25.34 10.18 5.87
CA HIS A 209 -24.04 9.66 6.26
C HIS A 209 -23.00 10.69 5.80
N GLY A 210 -22.70 11.59 6.73
CA GLY A 210 -21.79 12.72 6.61
C GLY A 210 -20.61 12.46 5.68
N THR A 211 -20.60 13.27 4.63
CA THR A 211 -19.45 13.73 3.87
C THR A 211 -18.38 14.27 4.82
N VAL A 212 -17.45 13.42 5.24
CA VAL A 212 -16.08 13.90 5.45
C VAL A 212 -15.47 13.87 4.06
N GLU A 213 -15.25 15.03 3.48
CA GLU A 213 -14.42 15.14 2.28
C GLU A 213 -13.11 14.41 2.58
N ASP A 214 -12.89 13.28 1.88
CA ASP A 214 -11.60 12.61 1.78
C ASP A 214 -10.65 13.62 1.14
N LYS A 215 -10.12 14.53 1.95
CA LYS A 215 -9.07 15.43 1.54
C LYS A 215 -7.90 14.52 1.18
N VAL A 216 -7.67 14.34 -0.12
CA VAL A 216 -6.53 13.58 -0.61
C VAL A 216 -5.29 14.22 0.02
N ILE A 217 -4.72 13.55 1.02
CA ILE A 217 -3.45 13.96 1.58
C ILE A 217 -2.41 13.58 0.53
N GLU A 218 -2.08 14.54 -0.32
CA GLU A 218 -1.10 14.37 -1.38
C GLU A 218 0.31 14.47 -0.79
N GLY A 219 1.17 13.54 -1.18
CA GLY A 219 2.63 13.65 -1.00
C GLY A 219 3.22 13.30 0.37
N LYS A 220 2.42 13.03 1.40
CA LYS A 220 2.91 12.65 2.74
C LYS A 220 2.55 11.20 3.08
N TYR A 221 3.43 10.26 2.73
CA TYR A 221 3.19 8.82 2.86
C TYR A 221 4.05 8.18 3.93
N PHE A 222 3.44 7.30 4.73
CA PHE A 222 4.13 6.47 5.72
C PHE A 222 3.84 5.00 5.44
N ARG A 223 4.87 4.16 5.52
CA ARG A 223 4.71 2.70 5.52
C ARG A 223 5.30 2.16 6.82
N PRO A 224 4.56 1.39 7.63
CA PRO A 224 5.12 0.76 8.81
C PRO A 224 6.00 -0.44 8.43
N GLY A 225 7.08 -0.66 9.18
CA GLY A 225 7.88 -1.88 9.06
C GLY A 225 7.02 -3.13 9.25
N SER A 226 7.33 -4.18 8.48
CA SER A 226 6.55 -5.44 8.42
C SER A 226 5.08 -5.31 7.97
N GLY A 227 4.60 -4.12 7.59
CA GLY A 227 3.23 -3.90 7.12
C GLY A 227 2.13 -4.02 8.19
N PHE A 228 2.49 -4.21 9.46
CA PHE A 228 1.53 -4.29 10.56
C PHE A 228 1.21 -2.91 11.14
N PHE A 229 -0.05 -2.69 11.50
CA PHE A 229 -0.51 -1.44 12.10
C PHE A 229 -1.53 -1.70 13.21
N SER A 230 -1.78 -0.68 14.04
CA SER A 230 -2.84 -0.65 15.04
C SER A 230 -3.71 0.60 14.86
N GLU A 231 -4.93 0.62 15.41
CA GLU A 231 -5.81 1.79 15.35
C GLU A 231 -5.20 3.03 16.06
N ARG A 232 -4.44 2.80 17.15
CA ARG A 232 -3.66 3.85 17.84
C ARG A 232 -2.63 4.47 16.89
N MET A 233 -1.82 3.62 16.26
CA MET A 233 -0.79 4.04 15.31
C MET A 233 -1.41 4.78 14.12
N LEU A 234 -2.49 4.27 13.55
CA LEU A 234 -3.20 4.90 12.42
C LEU A 234 -3.72 6.29 12.79
N THR A 235 -4.26 6.45 14.01
CA THR A 235 -4.70 7.75 14.53
C THR A 235 -3.56 8.75 14.63
N LEU A 236 -2.39 8.32 15.13
CA LEU A 236 -1.19 9.17 15.21
C LEU A 236 -0.68 9.56 13.82
N VAL A 237 -0.52 8.58 12.92
CA VAL A 237 -0.06 8.79 11.53
C VAL A 237 -0.95 9.83 10.84
N ARG A 238 -2.27 9.71 10.99
CA ARG A 238 -3.24 10.69 10.47
C ARG A 238 -3.10 12.06 11.12
N LYS A 239 -2.92 12.13 12.44
CA LYS A 239 -2.69 13.40 13.17
C LYS A 239 -1.43 14.12 12.69
N LEU A 240 -0.41 13.39 12.27
CA LEU A 240 0.83 13.92 11.68
C LEU A 240 0.69 14.30 10.21
N GLY A 241 -0.51 14.15 9.65
CA GLY A 241 -0.82 14.46 8.25
C GLY A 241 -0.29 13.43 7.26
N TYR A 242 0.03 12.21 7.70
CA TYR A 242 0.47 11.14 6.82
C TYR A 242 -0.71 10.27 6.40
N ARG A 243 -0.63 9.76 5.17
CA ARG A 243 -1.44 8.62 4.72
C ARG A 243 -0.64 7.33 4.83
N LEU A 244 -1.22 6.30 5.42
CA LEU A 244 -0.57 5.00 5.53
C LEU A 244 -0.68 4.26 4.19
N VAL A 245 0.45 3.81 3.64
CA VAL A 245 0.51 3.13 2.35
C VAL A 245 1.00 1.71 2.52
N LEU A 246 0.14 0.75 2.20
CA LEU A 246 0.49 -0.66 2.04
C LEU A 246 0.50 -0.99 0.55
N GLY A 247 0.06 -2.18 0.19
CA GLY A 247 0.03 -2.59 -1.20
C GLY A 247 -0.83 -3.83 -1.41
N SER A 248 -1.01 -4.15 -2.67
CA SER A 248 -1.80 -5.29 -3.13
C SER A 248 -0.98 -6.29 -3.93
N ILE A 249 0.28 -5.95 -4.22
CA ILE A 249 1.21 -6.75 -5.01
C ILE A 249 2.52 -6.82 -4.23
N TYR A 250 2.70 -7.88 -3.44
CA TYR A 250 3.91 -8.11 -2.65
C TYR A 250 4.61 -9.40 -3.13
N PRO A 251 5.84 -9.33 -3.67
CA PRO A 251 6.52 -10.47 -4.24
C PRO A 251 7.26 -11.35 -3.23
N HIS A 252 7.21 -11.03 -1.92
CA HIS A 252 8.00 -11.70 -0.88
C HIS A 252 9.51 -11.62 -1.14
N ASP A 253 9.96 -10.54 -1.79
CA ASP A 253 11.36 -10.31 -2.11
C ASP A 253 12.22 -10.01 -0.89
N ALA A 254 11.61 -9.68 0.25
CA ALA A 254 12.34 -9.59 1.52
C ALA A 254 12.85 -10.97 1.99
N GLN A 255 12.14 -12.06 1.67
CA GLN A 255 12.43 -13.43 2.12
C GLN A 255 12.97 -14.32 1.00
N ILE A 256 12.58 -14.08 -0.26
CA ILE A 256 12.91 -14.94 -1.40
C ILE A 256 13.94 -14.26 -2.29
N GLY A 257 15.14 -14.84 -2.34
CA GLY A 257 16.31 -14.32 -3.07
C GLY A 257 16.29 -14.45 -4.60
N TYR A 258 15.23 -15.01 -5.18
CA TYR A 258 15.19 -15.38 -6.60
C TYR A 258 14.50 -14.32 -7.45
N ALA A 259 15.28 -13.42 -8.06
CA ALA A 259 14.78 -12.32 -8.89
C ALA A 259 13.74 -12.75 -9.95
N TRP A 260 13.94 -13.89 -10.60
CA TRP A 260 13.01 -14.39 -11.63
C TRP A 260 11.66 -14.84 -11.04
N LEU A 261 11.68 -15.43 -9.84
CA LEU A 261 10.49 -15.93 -9.17
C LEU A 261 9.65 -14.76 -8.68
N ASN A 262 10.31 -13.78 -8.05
CA ASN A 262 9.69 -12.54 -7.61
C ASN A 262 9.09 -11.78 -8.80
N ALA A 263 9.85 -11.66 -9.91
CA ALA A 263 9.35 -11.03 -11.15
C ALA A 263 8.09 -11.74 -11.69
N ARG A 264 8.13 -13.07 -11.82
CA ARG A 264 6.96 -13.86 -12.26
C ARG A 264 5.77 -13.64 -11.32
N HIS A 265 6.02 -13.54 -10.01
CA HIS A 265 4.97 -13.36 -9.04
C HIS A 265 4.31 -11.98 -9.13
N VAL A 266 5.09 -10.88 -9.18
CA VAL A 266 4.60 -9.51 -9.44
C VAL A 266 3.73 -9.50 -10.71
N LEU A 267 4.28 -10.01 -11.81
CA LEU A 267 3.60 -10.03 -13.11
C LEU A 267 2.30 -10.85 -13.09
N SER A 268 2.15 -11.82 -12.19
CA SER A 268 0.94 -12.63 -12.03
C SER A 268 -0.17 -11.93 -11.24
N MET A 269 0.17 -10.82 -10.56
CA MET A 269 -0.73 -10.05 -9.69
C MET A 269 -1.01 -8.64 -10.21
N LEU A 270 -0.34 -8.22 -11.30
CA LEU A 270 -0.60 -6.94 -11.96
C LEU A 270 -2.09 -6.73 -12.21
N SER A 271 -2.60 -5.62 -11.70
CA SER A 271 -3.95 -5.16 -11.93
C SER A 271 -4.00 -3.63 -11.88
N PRO A 272 -4.88 -2.98 -12.65
CA PRO A 272 -5.06 -1.52 -12.63
C PRO A 272 -5.22 -0.97 -11.21
N GLY A 273 -4.47 0.08 -10.89
CA GLY A 273 -4.44 0.69 -9.57
C GLY A 273 -3.69 -0.10 -8.49
N GLY A 274 -3.05 -1.21 -8.85
CA GLY A 274 -2.22 -1.99 -7.92
C GLY A 274 -1.03 -1.18 -7.40
N ILE A 275 -0.59 -1.52 -6.19
CA ILE A 275 0.61 -0.96 -5.55
C ILE A 275 1.57 -2.11 -5.30
N ILE A 276 2.74 -2.01 -5.94
CA ILE A 276 3.82 -3.00 -5.90
C ILE A 276 4.78 -2.63 -4.79
N ILE A 277 5.08 -3.56 -3.90
CA ILE A 277 6.06 -3.41 -2.81
C ILE A 277 7.32 -4.19 -3.19
N CYS A 278 8.47 -3.53 -3.24
CA CYS A 278 9.79 -4.16 -3.39
C CYS A 278 10.75 -3.57 -2.36
N HIS A 279 11.93 -4.15 -2.16
CA HIS A 279 12.89 -3.71 -1.14
C HIS A 279 14.23 -3.30 -1.75
N ASP A 280 14.77 -2.17 -1.31
CA ASP A 280 16.02 -1.58 -1.80
C ASP A 280 17.23 -2.44 -1.43
N ARG A 281 17.29 -2.88 -0.17
CA ARG A 281 18.44 -3.59 0.45
C ARG A 281 18.65 -5.04 -0.03
N ARG A 282 18.23 -5.38 -1.24
CA ARG A 282 18.29 -6.75 -1.78
C ARG A 282 19.00 -6.77 -3.14
N SER A 283 20.05 -7.58 -3.25
CA SER A 283 20.84 -7.72 -4.50
C SER A 283 20.03 -8.22 -5.69
N TRP A 284 18.89 -8.88 -5.43
CA TRP A 284 17.98 -9.39 -6.46
C TRP A 284 16.91 -8.38 -6.90
N THR A 285 16.77 -7.22 -6.24
CA THR A 285 15.78 -6.20 -6.63
C THR A 285 16.11 -5.56 -7.98
N PRO A 286 17.33 -5.04 -8.23
CA PRO A 286 17.67 -4.51 -9.56
C PRO A 286 17.44 -5.50 -10.72
N PRO A 287 17.93 -6.76 -10.69
CA PRO A 287 17.67 -7.70 -11.78
C PRO A 287 16.20 -8.13 -11.86
N MET A 288 15.43 -8.09 -10.76
CA MET A 288 13.97 -8.26 -10.81
C MET A 288 13.31 -7.10 -11.56
N LEU A 289 13.66 -5.86 -11.23
CA LEU A 289 13.12 -4.66 -11.89
C LEU A 289 13.40 -4.65 -13.39
N ARG A 290 14.62 -5.03 -13.79
CA ARG A 290 15.02 -5.20 -15.20
C ARG A 290 14.19 -6.25 -15.95
N LYS A 291 13.50 -7.16 -15.25
CA LYS A 291 12.56 -8.13 -15.84
C LYS A 291 11.11 -7.64 -15.84
N ILE A 292 10.64 -7.06 -14.74
CA ILE A 292 9.22 -6.68 -14.62
C ILE A 292 8.89 -5.45 -15.48
N LEU A 293 9.76 -4.45 -15.54
CA LEU A 293 9.43 -3.16 -16.15
C LEU A 293 9.20 -3.27 -17.67
N PRO A 294 10.05 -3.95 -18.45
CA PRO A 294 9.78 -4.14 -19.89
C PRO A 294 8.51 -4.97 -20.15
N GLU A 295 8.26 -6.00 -19.32
CA GLU A 295 7.08 -6.84 -19.47
C GLU A 295 5.79 -6.10 -19.06
N MET A 296 5.86 -5.22 -18.08
CA MET A 296 4.77 -4.30 -17.73
C MET A 296 4.43 -3.39 -18.90
N GLN A 297 5.45 -2.72 -19.47
CA GLN A 297 5.27 -1.88 -20.65
C GLN A 297 4.66 -2.65 -21.82
N ARG A 298 5.15 -3.86 -22.10
CA ARG A 298 4.60 -4.74 -23.16
C ARG A 298 3.12 -5.08 -22.93
N ARG A 299 2.68 -5.19 -21.67
CA ARG A 299 1.28 -5.41 -21.30
C ARG A 299 0.44 -4.12 -21.27
N GLY A 300 1.05 -2.97 -21.55
CA GLY A 300 0.44 -1.64 -21.52
C GLY A 300 0.40 -1.00 -20.14
N TYR A 301 1.15 -1.53 -19.16
CA TYR A 301 1.21 -0.94 -17.82
C TYR A 301 2.27 0.16 -17.71
N LYS A 302 1.92 1.23 -17.01
CA LYS A 302 2.85 2.29 -16.57
C LYS A 302 3.09 2.19 -15.07
N ALA A 303 4.36 2.22 -14.66
CA ALA A 303 4.77 2.31 -13.26
C ALA A 303 5.02 3.77 -12.87
N VAL A 304 4.33 4.24 -11.83
CA VAL A 304 4.35 5.62 -11.35
C VAL A 304 4.59 5.72 -9.84
N THR A 305 4.74 6.93 -9.32
CA THR A 305 4.75 7.19 -7.87
C THR A 305 3.35 7.00 -7.27
N VAL A 306 3.26 6.97 -5.95
CA VAL A 306 1.97 6.89 -5.23
C VAL A 306 1.13 8.14 -5.48
N SER A 307 1.70 9.35 -5.43
CA SER A 307 0.95 10.58 -5.76
C SER A 307 0.43 10.57 -7.20
N GLN A 308 1.27 10.22 -8.18
CA GLN A 308 0.84 10.12 -9.59
C GLN A 308 -0.28 9.10 -9.80
N LEU A 309 -0.28 8.00 -9.04
CA LEU A 309 -1.38 7.04 -9.09
C LEU A 309 -2.69 7.64 -8.56
N LEU A 310 -2.63 8.47 -7.50
CA LEU A 310 -3.81 9.13 -6.93
C LEU A 310 -4.35 10.24 -7.84
N GLU A 311 -3.48 11.02 -8.47
CA GLU A 311 -3.85 12.06 -9.46
C GLU A 311 -4.62 11.44 -10.64
N GLU A 312 -4.23 10.26 -11.10
CA GLU A 312 -4.89 9.55 -12.21
C GLU A 312 -6.26 8.95 -11.83
N ALA A 313 -6.62 8.93 -10.55
CA ALA A 313 -7.95 8.55 -10.09
C ALA A 313 -8.90 9.74 -9.95
N THR A 314 -8.38 10.96 -9.87
CA THR A 314 -9.18 12.19 -9.76
C THR A 314 -9.42 12.88 -11.10
N GLY A 315 -8.67 12.51 -12.15
CA GLY A 315 -8.81 13.01 -13.54
C GLY A 315 -9.52 12.07 -14.51
#